data_AF-A0A0T0PS51-F1
#
_entry.id   AF-A0A0T0PS51-F1
#
_cell.length_a   1.000
_cell.length_b   1.000
_cell.length_c   1.000
_cell.angle_alpha   90.00
_cell.angle_beta   90.00
_cell.angle_gamma   90.00
#
_symmetry.space_group_name_H-M   'P 1'
#
loop_
_entity.id
_entity.type
_entity.pdbx_description
1 polymer ?
#
loop_
_entity_poly.entity_id
_entity_poly.type
_entity_poly.pdbx_seq_one_letter_code
_entity_poly.pdbx_strand_id
1 'polypeptide(L)'
;METVAQIIVSNAPDGWESAWLSGRAEDGYIGDLTADYVHADGSARWFDIPDAADSLQLANAFLKLREEMPGRDKWSKCTFHVFRD
;
A
#
# COMPACT_ATOMS: atom_id res chain seq x y z
N MET A 1 -15.72 -1.72 2.14
CA MET A 1 -14.39 -1.55 2.73
C MET A 1 -13.43 -1.58 1.58
N GLU A 2 -12.67 -0.50 1.38
CA GLU A 2 -11.75 -0.41 0.24
C GLU A 2 -10.58 -1.38 0.39
N THR A 3 -10.05 -1.84 -0.75
CA THR A 3 -8.84 -2.67 -0.79
C THR A 3 -7.58 -1.79 -0.73
N VAL A 4 -6.45 -2.41 -0.39
CA VAL A 4 -5.13 -1.74 -0.47
C VAL A 4 -4.93 -1.09 -1.85
N ALA A 5 -5.28 -1.78 -2.94
CA ALA A 5 -5.15 -1.27 -4.29
C ALA A 5 -6.05 -0.05 -4.56
N GLN A 6 -7.29 -0.07 -4.09
CA GLN A 6 -8.22 1.06 -4.27
C GLN A 6 -7.71 2.33 -3.59
N ILE A 7 -7.20 2.21 -2.36
CA ILE A 7 -6.69 3.37 -1.61
C ILE A 7 -5.43 3.95 -2.26
N ILE A 8 -4.51 3.09 -2.75
CA ILE A 8 -3.33 3.51 -3.50
C ILE A 8 -3.73 4.29 -4.74
N VAL A 9 -4.67 3.78 -5.55
CA VAL A 9 -5.12 4.43 -6.79
C VAL A 9 -5.80 5.77 -6.52
N SER A 10 -6.64 5.85 -5.49
CA SER A 10 -7.35 7.08 -5.12
C SER A 10 -6.41 8.19 -4.63
N ASN A 11 -5.22 7.84 -4.12
CA ASN A 11 -4.25 8.79 -3.58
C ASN A 11 -3.00 8.95 -4.46
N ALA A 12 -2.85 8.16 -5.52
CA ALA A 12 -1.71 8.25 -6.42
C ALA A 12 -1.68 9.63 -7.11
N PRO A 13 -0.55 10.35 -7.10
CA PRO A 13 -0.46 11.67 -7.73
C PRO A 13 -0.68 11.61 -9.24
N ASP A 14 -1.11 12.73 -9.84
CA ASP A 14 -1.26 12.83 -11.29
C ASP A 14 0.01 12.40 -12.05
N GLY A 15 -0.20 11.76 -13.20
CA GLY A 15 0.90 11.29 -14.05
C GLY A 15 1.59 10.01 -13.57
N TRP A 16 1.02 9.27 -12.63
CA TRP A 16 1.50 7.95 -12.25
C TRP A 16 1.22 6.88 -13.34
N GLU A 17 2.12 5.91 -13.47
CA GLU A 17 2.04 4.75 -14.39
C GLU A 17 1.93 3.43 -13.60
N SER A 18 2.66 3.33 -12.49
CA SER A 18 2.53 2.24 -11.54
C SER A 18 2.74 2.77 -10.13
N ALA A 19 2.11 2.14 -9.15
CA ALA A 19 2.25 2.48 -7.75
C ALA A 19 2.44 1.21 -6.93
N TRP A 20 3.15 1.30 -5.82
CA TRP A 20 3.26 0.19 -4.89
C TRP A 20 3.20 0.64 -3.45
N LEU A 21 2.78 -0.30 -2.61
CA LEU A 21 2.79 -0.16 -1.18
C LEU A 21 3.70 -1.20 -0.59
N SER A 22 4.74 -0.77 0.11
CA SER A 22 5.61 -1.65 0.89
C SER A 22 5.31 -1.48 2.36
N GLY A 23 5.23 -2.58 3.10
CA GLY A 23 5.08 -2.47 4.54
C GLY A 23 5.59 -3.67 5.32
N ARG A 24 5.79 -3.43 6.61
CA ARG A 24 6.13 -4.45 7.60
C ARG A 24 5.02 -4.57 8.64
N ALA A 25 4.60 -5.79 8.92
CA ALA A 25 3.69 -6.08 10.02
C ALA A 25 4.09 -7.32 10.82
N GLU A 26 4.11 -7.16 12.14
CA GLU A 26 4.50 -8.20 13.11
C GLU A 26 3.53 -8.15 14.30
N ASP A 27 3.04 -9.31 14.74
CA ASP A 27 2.16 -9.45 15.92
C ASP A 27 0.94 -8.51 15.97
N GLY A 28 0.39 -8.16 14.80
CA GLY A 28 -0.78 -7.27 14.69
C GLY A 28 -0.44 -5.78 14.67
N TYR A 29 0.85 -5.44 14.70
CA TYR A 29 1.35 -4.07 14.60
C TYR A 29 1.94 -3.82 13.21
N ILE A 30 1.74 -2.60 12.69
CA ILE A 30 2.41 -2.11 11.50
C ILE A 30 3.69 -1.40 11.95
N GLY A 31 4.84 -1.82 11.44
CA GLY A 31 6.13 -1.17 11.72
C GLY A 31 6.37 0.02 10.80
N ASP A 32 6.23 -0.20 9.50
CA ASP A 32 6.40 0.81 8.46
C ASP A 32 5.44 0.50 7.31
N LEU A 33 4.97 1.57 6.65
CA LEU A 33 4.11 1.50 5.47
C LEU A 33 4.47 2.68 4.57
N THR A 34 5.01 2.40 3.39
CA THR A 34 5.44 3.40 2.42
C THR A 34 4.68 3.22 1.12
N ALA A 35 4.26 4.34 0.54
CA ALA A 35 3.62 4.39 -0.76
C ALA A 35 4.54 5.10 -1.75
N ASP A 36 4.75 4.46 -2.89
CA ASP A 36 5.66 4.88 -3.93
C ASP A 36 4.97 4.79 -5.28
N TYR A 37 5.43 5.55 -6.26
CA TYR A 37 4.94 5.47 -7.63
C TYR A 37 6.05 5.73 -8.66
N VAL A 38 5.85 5.21 -9.86
CA VAL A 38 6.59 5.61 -11.06
C VAL A 38 5.73 6.62 -11.82
N HIS A 39 6.30 7.78 -12.08
CA HIS A 39 5.70 8.83 -12.90
C HIS A 39 5.91 8.54 -14.40
N ALA A 40 5.12 9.16 -15.28
CA ALA A 40 5.16 8.99 -16.73
C ALA A 40 6.51 9.37 -17.38
N ASP A 41 7.36 10.11 -16.68
CA ASP A 41 8.74 10.40 -17.08
C ASP A 41 9.75 9.29 -16.71
N GLY A 42 9.26 8.19 -16.13
CA GLY A 42 10.05 7.05 -15.66
C GLY A 42 10.69 7.24 -14.28
N SER A 43 10.49 8.37 -13.61
CA SER A 43 11.06 8.60 -12.28
C SER A 43 10.24 7.91 -11.18
N ALA A 44 10.94 7.23 -10.25
CA ALA A 44 10.34 6.68 -9.04
C ALA A 44 10.30 7.76 -7.94
N ARG A 45 9.16 7.91 -7.28
CA ARG A 45 8.90 8.95 -6.29
C ARG A 45 8.04 8.41 -5.15
N TRP A 46 8.15 9.01 -3.98
CA TRP A 46 7.30 8.71 -2.83
C TRP A 46 6.09 9.63 -2.85
N PHE A 47 4.98 9.20 -2.26
CA PHE A 47 3.83 10.07 -2.06
C PHE A 47 3.18 9.83 -0.71
N ASP A 48 2.64 10.92 -0.14
CA ASP A 48 1.89 10.87 1.10
C ASP A 48 0.41 10.60 0.83
N ILE A 49 -0.24 9.94 1.79
CA ILE A 49 -1.71 9.82 1.85
C ILE A 49 -2.17 10.89 2.84
N PRO A 50 -2.63 12.06 2.36
CA PRO A 50 -2.81 13.24 3.21
C PRO A 50 -4.00 13.11 4.17
N ASP A 51 -5.00 12.31 3.81
CA ASP A 51 -6.17 12.09 4.64
C ASP A 51 -5.88 11.04 5.72
N ALA A 52 -6.12 11.41 6.99
CA ALA A 52 -5.89 10.53 8.13
C ALA A 52 -6.86 9.33 8.14
N ALA A 53 -8.08 9.49 7.65
CA ALA A 53 -9.03 8.40 7.49
C ALA A 53 -8.56 7.42 6.42
N ASP A 54 -8.04 7.90 5.29
CA ASP A 54 -7.49 7.04 4.23
C ASP A 54 -6.24 6.29 4.71
N SER A 55 -5.36 6.98 5.44
CA SER A 55 -4.18 6.36 6.06
C SER A 55 -4.58 5.24 7.03
N LEU A 56 -5.61 5.45 7.85
CA LEU A 56 -6.12 4.43 8.76
C LEU A 56 -6.82 3.28 8.02
N GLN A 57 -7.57 3.58 6.97
CA GLN A 57 -8.19 2.57 6.12
C GLN A 57 -7.12 1.70 5.45
N LEU A 58 -6.04 2.31 4.96
CA LEU A 58 -4.93 1.59 4.35
C LEU A 58 -4.26 0.64 5.35
N ALA A 59 -3.95 1.13 6.55
CA ALA A 59 -3.40 0.31 7.63
C ALA A 59 -4.31 -0.89 7.96
N ASN A 60 -5.62 -0.67 8.08
CA ASN A 60 -6.58 -1.74 8.34
C ASN A 60 -6.67 -2.75 7.19
N ALA A 61 -6.68 -2.27 5.94
CA ALA A 61 -6.71 -3.11 4.76
C ALA A 61 -5.44 -3.97 4.66
N PHE A 62 -4.29 -3.40 4.97
CA PHE A 62 -2.99 -4.08 5.00
C PHE A 62 -2.94 -5.21 6.06
N LEU A 63 -3.38 -4.91 7.29
CA LEU A 63 -3.46 -5.93 8.35
C LEU A 63 -4.46 -7.03 8.01
N LYS A 64 -5.64 -6.68 7.49
CA LYS A 64 -6.63 -7.67 7.08
C LYS A 64 -6.08 -8.61 6.01
N LEU A 65 -5.36 -8.07 5.02
CA LEU A 65 -4.73 -8.87 3.97
C LEU A 65 -3.68 -9.85 4.54
N ARG A 66 -2.95 -9.44 5.59
CA ARG A 66 -2.03 -10.33 6.33
C ARG A 66 -2.77 -11.48 7.02
N GLU A 67 -3.94 -11.20 7.60
CA GLU A 67 -4.77 -12.21 8.27
C GLU A 67 -5.41 -13.20 7.29
N GLU A 68 -5.79 -12.73 6.09
CA GLU A 68 -6.46 -13.55 5.08
C GLU A 68 -5.50 -14.41 4.25
N MET A 69 -4.20 -14.09 4.20
CA MET A 69 -3.23 -14.86 3.43
C MET A 69 -2.93 -16.23 4.06
N PRO A 70 -3.17 -17.35 3.34
CA PRO A 70 -2.92 -18.69 3.86
C PRO A 70 -1.41 -19.00 3.92
N GLY A 71 -0.94 -19.50 5.06
CA GLY A 71 0.46 -19.89 5.30
C GLY A 71 0.74 -20.09 6.78
N ARG A 72 1.71 -20.96 7.14
CA ARG A 72 2.04 -21.24 8.56
C ARG A 72 2.67 -20.06 9.28
N ASP A 73 3.31 -19.16 8.54
CA ASP A 73 3.95 -17.97 9.06
C ASP A 73 3.38 -16.76 8.29
N LYS A 74 2.65 -15.89 9.00
CA LYS A 74 2.23 -14.61 8.43
C LYS A 74 3.48 -13.85 7.98
N TRP A 75 3.46 -13.27 6.79
CA TRP A 75 4.60 -12.50 6.30
C TRP A 75 4.91 -11.35 7.27
N SER A 76 6.20 -11.07 7.44
CA SER A 76 6.67 -9.89 8.18
C SER A 76 6.77 -8.68 7.27
N LYS A 77 7.07 -8.87 5.98
CA LYS A 77 7.15 -7.81 4.96
C LYS A 77 6.42 -8.21 3.70
N CYS A 78 5.77 -7.25 3.04
CA CYS A 78 5.22 -7.45 1.71
C CYS A 78 5.23 -6.15 0.90
N THR A 79 5.16 -6.29 -0.41
CA THR A 79 4.99 -5.18 -1.36
C THR A 79 3.84 -5.50 -2.31
N PHE A 80 2.89 -4.59 -2.44
CA PHE A 80 1.76 -4.69 -3.37
C PHE A 80 1.97 -3.75 -4.53
N HIS A 81 2.04 -4.29 -5.74
CA HIS A 81 2.17 -3.51 -6.97
C HIS A 81 0.81 -3.35 -7.65
N VAL A 82 0.53 -2.13 -8.08
CA VAL A 82 -0.63 -1.75 -8.87
C VAL A 82 -0.14 -1.09 -10.15
N PHE A 83 -0.65 -1.54 -11.28
CA PHE A 83 -0.39 -0.96 -12.59
C PHE A 83 -1.62 -0.17 -13.03
N ARG A 84 -1.39 0.94 -13.71
CA ARG A 84 -2.47 1.68 -14.37
C ARG A 84 -2.97 0.85 -15.55
N ASP A 85 -4.29 0.67 -15.65
CA ASP A 85 -4.94 0.01 -16.78
C ASP A 85 -4.84 0.85 -18.07
#